data_AF-E1ZGC0-F1
#
_entry.id   AF-E1ZGC0-F1
#
_cell.length_a   1.000
_cell.length_b   1.000
_cell.length_c   1.000
_cell.angle_alpha   90.00
_cell.angle_beta   90.00
_cell.angle_gamma   90.00
#
_symmetry.space_group_name_H-M   'P 1'
#
loop_
_entity.id
_entity.type
_entity.pdbx_description
1 polymer ?
#
loop_
_entity_poly.entity_id
_entity_poly.type
_entity_poly.pdbx_seq_one_letter_code
_entity_poly.pdbx_strand_id
1 'polypeptide(L)'
;MSVLGALAAALGRGRRAPRVGFTRLTTKQGPRGYYKGKGAAPTGKHTSKGGYTQQEAKHPQYIVPDLSDFKLKPFIATDTVKPTPA
;
A
#
# COMPACT_ATOMS: atom_id res chain seq x y z
N MET A 1 23.71 -43.75 -2.17
CA MET A 1 23.31 -42.33 -2.15
C MET A 1 24.31 -41.56 -2.99
N SER A 2 24.02 -41.32 -4.27
CA SER A 2 25.00 -40.71 -5.17
C SER A 2 25.18 -39.23 -4.82
N VAL A 3 26.43 -38.80 -4.72
CA VAL A 3 26.82 -37.39 -4.47
C VAL A 3 26.16 -36.45 -5.50
N LEU A 4 25.94 -36.95 -6.72
CA LEU A 4 25.24 -36.26 -7.79
C LEU A 4 23.77 -35.94 -7.45
N GLY A 5 23.05 -36.88 -6.83
CA GLY A 5 21.67 -36.67 -6.40
C GLY A 5 21.55 -35.67 -5.25
N ALA A 6 22.52 -35.68 -4.32
CA ALA A 6 22.59 -34.72 -3.22
C ALA A 6 22.92 -33.30 -3.71
N LEU A 7 23.84 -33.16 -4.68
CA LEU A 7 24.21 -31.88 -5.26
C LEU A 7 23.06 -31.28 -6.11
N ALA A 8 22.35 -32.13 -6.87
CA ALA A 8 21.16 -31.72 -7.62
C ALA A 8 20.03 -31.25 -6.70
N ALA A 9 19.80 -31.93 -5.57
CA ALA A 9 18.81 -31.52 -4.58
C ALA A 9 19.21 -30.22 -3.84
N ALA A 10 20.50 -29.99 -3.59
CA ALA A 10 21.01 -28.77 -2.98
C ALA A 10 20.91 -27.55 -3.92
N LEU A 11 21.31 -27.70 -5.18
CA LEU A 11 21.18 -26.65 -6.20
C LEU A 11 19.71 -26.37 -6.56
N GLY A 12 18.85 -27.39 -6.54
CA GLY A 12 17.40 -27.24 -6.79
C GLY A 12 16.63 -26.51 -5.68
N ARG A 13 17.17 -26.47 -4.44
CA ARG A 13 16.55 -25.77 -3.30
C ARG A 13 17.00 -24.31 -3.15
N GLY A 14 18.13 -23.91 -3.75
CA GLY A 14 18.67 -22.54 -3.67
C GLY A 14 17.77 -21.43 -4.27
N ARG A 15 16.65 -21.79 -4.90
CA ARG A 15 15.67 -20.83 -5.46
C ARG A 15 14.24 -21.02 -4.94
N ARG A 16 14.05 -21.67 -3.78
CA ARG A 16 12.72 -21.82 -3.16
C ARG A 16 12.65 -21.20 -1.76
N ALA A 17 13.09 -19.96 -1.64
CA ALA A 17 12.48 -19.07 -0.65
C ALA A 17 11.26 -18.44 -1.32
N PRO A 18 10.01 -18.78 -0.98
CA PRO A 18 8.87 -18.01 -1.43
C PRO A 18 8.99 -16.61 -0.82
N ARG A 19 9.57 -15.68 -1.58
CA ARG A 19 9.57 -14.26 -1.24
C ARG A 19 8.13 -13.78 -1.32
N VAL A 20 7.44 -13.74 -0.18
CA VAL A 20 6.20 -12.99 -0.03
C VAL A 20 6.49 -11.53 -0.42
N GLY A 21 6.03 -11.13 -1.61
CA GLY A 21 6.22 -9.78 -2.15
C GLY A 21 6.70 -9.71 -3.60
N PHE A 22 7.65 -10.56 -4.03
CA PHE A 22 8.16 -10.54 -5.41
C PHE A 22 7.33 -11.41 -6.38
N THR A 23 6.50 -12.33 -5.86
CA THR A 23 5.69 -13.25 -6.65
C THR A 23 4.34 -12.67 -7.11
N ARG A 24 3.91 -11.52 -6.57
CA ARG A 24 2.66 -10.88 -6.99
C ARG A 24 2.90 -10.01 -8.21
N LEU A 25 2.37 -10.45 -9.35
CA LEU A 25 2.37 -9.67 -10.59
C LEU A 25 1.80 -8.27 -10.34
N THR A 26 2.53 -7.25 -10.73
CA THR A 26 2.04 -5.86 -10.73
C THR A 26 1.60 -5.43 -12.11
N THR A 27 0.93 -4.28 -12.23
CA THR A 27 0.56 -3.68 -13.52
C THR A 27 1.70 -3.50 -14.50
N LYS A 28 2.95 -3.50 -14.02
CA LYS A 28 4.16 -3.30 -14.84
C LYS A 28 4.82 -4.62 -15.27
N GLN A 29 4.43 -5.73 -14.67
CA GLN A 29 5.06 -7.04 -14.87
C GLN A 29 4.21 -7.98 -15.75
N GLY A 30 2.96 -7.62 -16.05
CA GLY A 30 2.07 -8.42 -16.89
C GLY A 30 2.19 -8.11 -18.38
N PRO A 31 1.70 -9.00 -19.26
CA PRO A 31 1.63 -8.75 -20.70
C PRO A 31 0.65 -7.61 -21.05
N ARG A 32 0.67 -7.18 -22.32
CA ARG A 32 -0.26 -6.15 -22.83
C ARG A 32 -1.72 -6.59 -22.59
N GLY A 33 -2.51 -5.74 -21.95
CA GLY A 33 -3.90 -6.06 -21.55
C GLY A 33 -4.06 -6.62 -20.14
N TYR A 34 -2.98 -6.81 -19.38
CA TYR A 34 -3.07 -7.19 -17.97
C TYR A 34 -3.67 -6.05 -17.12
N TYR A 35 -4.97 -6.10 -16.90
CA TYR A 35 -5.72 -5.09 -16.13
C TYR A 35 -5.68 -5.39 -14.63
N LYS A 36 -4.86 -4.63 -13.90
CA LYS A 36 -4.75 -4.72 -12.44
C LYS A 36 -4.72 -3.34 -11.81
N GLY A 37 -5.30 -3.20 -10.62
CA GLY A 37 -5.25 -1.96 -9.84
C GLY A 37 -4.06 -1.87 -8.90
N LYS A 38 -3.94 -0.74 -8.19
CA LYS A 38 -2.99 -0.52 -7.09
C LYS A 38 -3.65 -0.43 -5.71
N GLY A 39 -4.92 -0.82 -5.61
CA GLY A 39 -5.68 -0.78 -4.36
C GLY A 39 -6.25 0.59 -4.01
N ALA A 40 -6.22 1.56 -4.93
CA ALA A 40 -6.90 2.83 -4.74
C ALA A 40 -8.43 2.63 -4.72
N ALA A 41 -9.11 3.35 -3.82
CA ALA A 41 -10.57 3.36 -3.77
C ALA A 41 -11.16 4.00 -5.04
N PRO A 42 -12.30 3.51 -5.56
CA PRO A 42 -12.91 4.06 -6.75
C PRO A 42 -13.65 5.38 -6.47
N THR A 43 -13.45 6.36 -7.33
CA THR A 43 -14.06 7.70 -7.24
C THR A 43 -15.45 7.79 -7.90
N GLY A 44 -15.87 6.73 -8.60
CA GLY A 44 -17.05 6.76 -9.45
C GLY A 44 -17.44 5.38 -9.96
N LYS A 45 -18.04 5.33 -11.15
CA LYS A 45 -18.47 4.10 -11.82
C LYS A 45 -18.24 4.15 -13.34
N HIS A 46 -18.05 2.99 -13.96
CA HIS A 46 -18.04 2.88 -15.42
C HIS A 46 -19.46 2.95 -16.00
N THR A 47 -19.59 3.51 -17.20
CA THR A 47 -20.85 3.54 -17.96
C THR A 47 -20.95 2.35 -18.92
N SER A 48 -22.15 2.05 -19.40
CA SER A 48 -22.39 0.94 -20.33
C SER A 48 -21.61 1.05 -21.65
N LYS A 49 -21.23 2.27 -22.06
CA LYS A 49 -20.43 2.54 -23.26
C LYS A 49 -18.94 2.72 -22.97
N GLY A 50 -18.43 2.22 -21.84
CA GLY A 50 -17.01 2.25 -21.49
C GLY A 50 -16.47 3.59 -20.98
N GLY A 51 -17.33 4.60 -20.80
CA GLY A 51 -16.97 5.84 -20.13
C GLY A 51 -16.82 5.67 -18.61
N TYR A 52 -16.38 6.72 -17.93
CA TYR A 52 -16.31 6.77 -16.47
C TYR A 52 -16.99 8.02 -15.94
N THR A 53 -17.87 7.86 -14.97
CA THR A 53 -18.60 8.96 -14.32
C THR A 53 -18.14 9.07 -12.87
N GLN A 54 -17.55 10.21 -12.52
CA GLN A 54 -17.17 10.54 -11.15
C GLN A 54 -18.41 10.82 -10.31
N GLN A 55 -18.38 10.44 -9.03
CA GLN A 55 -19.51 10.61 -8.11
C GLN A 55 -19.02 11.39 -6.90
N GLU A 56 -19.49 12.62 -6.72
CA GLU A 56 -19.05 13.54 -5.66
C GLU A 56 -19.08 12.90 -4.27
N ALA A 57 -20.11 12.11 -3.97
CA ALA A 57 -20.26 11.37 -2.70
C ALA A 57 -19.12 10.37 -2.39
N LYS A 58 -18.33 9.95 -3.40
CA LYS A 58 -17.17 9.05 -3.22
C LYS A 58 -15.85 9.79 -3.10
N HIS A 59 -15.84 11.11 -3.32
CA HIS A 59 -14.62 11.89 -3.12
C HIS A 59 -14.39 12.12 -1.63
N PRO A 60 -13.17 11.88 -1.11
CA PRO A 60 -12.86 12.24 0.25
C PRO A 60 -12.88 13.77 0.40
N GLN A 61 -13.69 14.27 1.33
CA GLN A 61 -13.75 15.69 1.67
C GLN A 61 -12.88 15.91 2.92
N TYR A 62 -11.78 16.64 2.74
CA TYR A 62 -10.92 17.03 3.84
C TYR A 62 -11.38 18.38 4.39
N ILE A 63 -11.95 18.36 5.60
CA ILE A 63 -12.36 19.58 6.30
C ILE A 63 -11.11 20.14 6.97
N VAL A 64 -10.48 21.12 6.31
CA VAL A 64 -9.29 21.80 6.83
C VAL A 64 -9.75 23.03 7.61
N PRO A 65 -9.54 23.09 8.94
CA PRO A 65 -9.87 24.27 9.74
C PRO A 65 -8.89 25.41 9.45
N ASP A 66 -9.31 26.65 9.73
CA ASP A 66 -8.38 27.78 9.78
C ASP A 66 -7.48 27.66 11.01
N LEU A 67 -6.19 27.95 10.82
CA LEU A 67 -5.15 27.84 11.84
C LEU A 67 -4.52 29.21 12.16
N SER A 68 -5.12 30.31 11.70
CA SER A 68 -4.71 31.65 12.10
C SER A 68 -4.71 31.79 13.65
N ASP A 69 -3.63 32.34 14.19
CA ASP A 69 -3.40 32.53 15.64
C ASP A 69 -3.44 31.27 16.54
N PHE A 70 -3.20 30.09 15.97
CA PHE A 70 -3.17 28.84 16.73
C PHE A 70 -1.90 28.73 17.61
N LYS A 71 -2.11 28.68 18.94
CA LYS A 71 -1.02 28.70 19.93
C LYS A 71 -0.23 27.39 20.03
N LEU A 72 -0.83 26.25 19.67
CA LEU A 72 -0.20 24.95 19.83
C LEU A 72 0.78 24.67 18.68
N LYS A 73 1.88 23.99 19.02
CA LYS A 73 2.90 23.56 18.07
C LYS A 73 2.97 22.02 18.03
N PRO A 74 3.53 21.41 16.96
CA PRO A 74 3.68 19.95 16.87
C PRO A 74 4.58 19.34 17.95
N PHE A 75 5.38 20.16 18.63
CA PHE A 75 6.34 19.75 19.65
C PHE A 75 6.05 20.45 20.98
N ILE A 76 6.46 19.79 22.07
CA ILE A 76 6.29 20.25 23.44
C ILE A 76 7.69 20.54 24.04
N ALA A 77 7.75 21.41 25.04
CA ALA A 77 8.97 21.63 25.82
C ALA A 77 9.37 20.37 26.60
N THR A 78 10.67 20.18 26.82
CA THR A 78 11.21 19.03 27.55
C THR A 78 10.84 19.02 29.03
N ASP A 79 10.57 20.20 29.59
CA ASP A 79 10.53 20.42 31.03
C ASP A 79 9.11 20.25 31.62
N THR A 80 8.18 19.71 30.84
CA THR A 80 6.79 19.52 31.29
C THR A 80 6.66 18.38 32.30
N VAL A 81 5.94 18.62 33.39
CA VAL A 81 5.65 17.62 34.43
C VAL A 81 4.64 16.60 33.91
N LYS A 82 4.84 15.31 34.20
CA LYS A 82 3.91 14.24 33.82
C LYS A 82 2.62 14.35 34.65
N PRO A 83 1.43 14.28 34.03
CA PRO A 83 0.18 14.33 34.77
C PRO A 83 0.02 13.06 35.63
N THR A 84 -0.35 13.22 36.90
CA THR A 84 -0.72 12.10 37.78
C THR A 84 -2.07 11.53 37.33
N PRO A 85 -2.23 10.19 37.20
CA PRO A 85 -3.51 9.61 36.87
C PRO A 85 -4.55 9.90 37.96
N ALA A 86 -5.79 10.14 37.54
CA ALA A 86 -6.94 10.36 38.41
C ALA A 86 -7.33 9.08 39.18
#